data_AF-A0A4Q2YJ07-F1
#
_entry.id   AF-A0A4Q2YJ07-F1
#
_cell.length_a   1.000
_cell.length_b   1.000
_cell.length_c   1.000
_cell.angle_alpha   90.00
_cell.angle_beta   90.00
_cell.angle_gamma   90.00
#
_symmetry.space_group_name_H-M   'P 1'
#
loop_
_entity.id
_entity.type
_entity.pdbx_description
1 polymer ?
#
loop_
_entity_poly.entity_id
_entity_poly.type
_entity_poly.pdbx_seq_one_letter_code
_entity_poly.pdbx_strand_id
1 'polypeptide(L)'
;MKTIPHALRLSGTDAYNHTADKRFLMIGERTNVAGSPQFAKLVRAGDLEAAVEVARQQVENGANVIDICFDDGLIDGKAMMSQFLRLVQGEPDVAKVPIMVDSSKWEILEEGLKYLQGKGIVNSISLKEGDEIFKDHARHIMKYGAAVVVMAFDENGQAASYEEKIRICERAYRTLVDEVGFNPDDIIFDPNILTVATGIEEHNNYALDFINATRWIKENLPGAKVSGGVSNISFSFRGNNVVREAMHSAFLYHAGNAGMDMGIVNAGMLEVYDQIPKNLLEAVEDVLLNRRDDATERLLDLAESFKGKGGKKLEEDLSWREEPVEKRLEYALLKGIDKFIDEDTEEARVKYVRPLKVIEGPLMDGMGVVGDLFGAGKMFLPQVVKSARVMKKSVAWLTPFMEADKAANLAGDIEALQKEDPSLTYEEALAKAERGNSAGRFLIATVKGDVHDIGKNIVGVVLACNGFEVTDMGVMVSCDKILARAKEIGADVIGLSGLITPSLDEMVHVA
;
A
#
# COMPACT_ATOMS: atom_id res chain seq x y z
N MET A 1 6.46 1.17 34.25
CA MET A 1 6.33 0.37 33.01
C MET A 1 5.77 1.29 31.95
N LYS A 2 6.37 1.37 30.74
CA LYS A 2 5.77 2.12 29.63
C LYS A 2 4.47 1.39 29.25
N THR A 3 3.34 2.09 29.27
CA THR A 3 2.05 1.57 28.76
C THR A 3 2.19 1.32 27.27
N ILE A 4 1.94 0.08 26.84
CA ILE A 4 1.99 -0.30 25.42
C ILE A 4 0.74 0.30 24.74
N PRO A 5 0.89 1.13 23.69
CA PRO A 5 -0.27 1.72 23.01
C PRO A 5 -1.20 0.64 22.40
N HIS A 6 -2.51 0.91 22.36
CA HIS A 6 -3.47 0.05 21.66
C HIS A 6 -3.20 0.04 20.16
N ALA A 7 -3.10 -1.15 19.57
CA ALA A 7 -2.86 -1.37 18.14
C ALA A 7 -3.04 -2.84 17.79
N LEU A 8 -3.54 -3.12 16.58
CA LEU A 8 -3.46 -4.45 16.00
C LEU A 8 -1.98 -4.71 15.63
N ARG A 9 -1.40 -5.76 16.21
CA ARG A 9 0.02 -6.10 16.01
C ARG A 9 0.11 -7.41 15.27
N LEU A 10 0.78 -7.39 14.14
CA LEU A 10 1.02 -8.53 13.26
C LEU A 10 2.50 -8.63 12.96
N SER A 11 2.95 -9.76 12.41
CA SER A 11 4.32 -9.92 11.98
C SER A 11 4.44 -10.99 10.89
N GLY A 12 5.22 -10.70 9.86
CA GLY A 12 5.96 -11.73 9.13
C GLY A 12 7.29 -11.94 9.83
N THR A 13 8.40 -11.90 9.08
CA THR A 13 9.74 -11.67 9.65
C THR A 13 9.88 -10.24 10.18
N ASP A 14 9.13 -9.30 9.61
CA ASP A 14 9.12 -7.90 10.00
C ASP A 14 7.85 -7.60 10.80
N ALA A 15 7.98 -6.75 11.82
CA ALA A 15 6.85 -6.36 12.65
C ALA A 15 5.95 -5.36 11.92
N TYR A 16 4.64 -5.59 11.94
CA TYR A 16 3.64 -4.67 11.43
C TYR A 16 2.67 -4.25 12.53
N ASN A 17 2.76 -2.99 12.95
CA ASN A 17 1.84 -2.41 13.93
C ASN A 17 0.81 -1.53 13.21
N HIS A 18 -0.47 -1.88 13.27
CA HIS A 18 -1.57 -1.08 12.76
C HIS A 18 -2.11 -0.17 13.86
N THR A 19 -1.51 1.02 13.95
CA THR A 19 -1.81 2.09 14.89
C THR A 19 -2.84 3.06 14.33
N ALA A 20 -3.44 3.90 15.17
CA ALA A 20 -4.53 4.81 14.78
C ALA A 20 -4.14 5.88 13.73
N ASP A 21 -2.85 6.16 13.55
CA ASP A 21 -2.32 7.03 12.49
C ASP A 21 -2.29 6.35 11.11
N LYS A 22 -2.32 5.02 11.07
CA LYS A 22 -2.41 4.26 9.82
C LYS A 22 -3.87 4.18 9.40
N ARG A 23 -4.15 4.65 8.18
CA ARG A 23 -5.53 4.75 7.69
C ARG A 23 -6.16 3.42 7.31
N PHE A 24 -5.43 2.63 6.51
CA PHE A 24 -5.99 1.44 5.89
C PHE A 24 -4.92 0.37 5.67
N LEU A 25 -5.23 -0.88 6.02
CA LEU A 25 -4.38 -2.05 5.80
C LEU A 25 -4.91 -2.85 4.61
N MET A 26 -4.04 -3.04 3.62
CA MET A 26 -4.36 -3.77 2.40
C MET A 26 -4.05 -5.26 2.55
N ILE A 27 -5.06 -6.11 2.37
CA ILE A 27 -4.91 -7.57 2.40
C ILE A 27 -5.02 -8.09 0.96
N GLY A 28 -3.97 -8.71 0.44
CA GLY A 28 -3.94 -9.22 -0.94
C GLY A 28 -4.83 -10.45 -1.14
N GLU A 29 -5.80 -10.38 -2.04
CA GLU A 29 -6.82 -11.42 -2.27
C GLU A 29 -6.46 -12.53 -3.27
N ARG A 30 -5.37 -12.39 -4.04
CA ARG A 30 -5.15 -13.18 -5.27
C ARG A 30 -4.59 -14.57 -5.02
N THR A 31 -4.16 -14.87 -3.81
CA THR A 31 -3.67 -16.18 -3.35
C THR A 31 -4.83 -17.05 -2.85
N ASN A 32 -5.91 -17.06 -3.63
CA ASN A 32 -7.17 -17.73 -3.33
C ASN A 32 -7.58 -18.59 -4.53
N VAL A 33 -7.71 -19.91 -4.33
CA VAL A 33 -8.05 -20.86 -5.41
C VAL A 33 -9.46 -20.62 -5.97
N ALA A 34 -10.41 -20.19 -5.14
CA ALA A 34 -11.76 -19.88 -5.60
C ALA A 34 -11.84 -18.48 -6.27
N GLY A 35 -11.05 -17.52 -5.76
CA GLY A 35 -11.10 -16.11 -6.18
C GLY A 35 -10.21 -15.74 -7.37
N SER A 36 -9.11 -16.47 -7.62
CA SER A 36 -8.09 -16.11 -8.60
C SER A 36 -7.87 -17.22 -9.63
N PRO A 37 -8.36 -17.04 -10.88
CA PRO A 37 -8.19 -18.03 -11.94
C PRO A 37 -6.73 -18.38 -12.25
N GLN A 38 -5.82 -17.40 -12.12
CA GLN A 38 -4.38 -17.62 -12.31
C GLN A 38 -3.82 -18.52 -11.21
N PHE A 39 -4.11 -18.20 -9.94
CA PHE A 39 -3.61 -18.97 -8.81
C PHE A 39 -4.18 -20.39 -8.83
N ALA A 40 -5.48 -20.53 -9.08
CA ALA A 40 -6.15 -21.83 -9.21
C ALA A 40 -5.51 -22.71 -10.29
N LYS A 41 -5.15 -22.13 -11.44
CA LYS A 41 -4.48 -22.85 -12.52
C LYS A 41 -3.10 -23.38 -12.09
N LEU A 42 -2.31 -22.55 -11.41
CA LEU A 42 -0.96 -22.90 -10.95
C LEU A 42 -1.01 -24.00 -9.88
N VAL A 43 -1.88 -23.85 -8.88
CA VAL A 43 -2.07 -24.83 -7.81
C VAL A 43 -2.53 -26.18 -8.36
N ARG A 44 -3.52 -26.19 -9.27
CA ARG A 44 -4.00 -27.43 -9.91
C ARG A 44 -2.95 -28.08 -10.82
N ALA A 45 -2.02 -27.30 -11.36
CA ALA A 45 -0.88 -27.81 -12.14
C ALA A 45 0.29 -28.30 -11.26
N GLY A 46 0.24 -28.09 -9.94
CA GLY A 46 1.33 -28.40 -9.01
C GLY A 46 2.50 -27.42 -9.08
N ASP A 47 2.36 -26.30 -9.78
CA ASP A 47 3.39 -25.27 -9.94
C ASP A 47 3.31 -24.26 -8.79
N LEU A 48 3.70 -24.71 -7.59
CA LEU A 48 3.62 -23.90 -6.38
C LEU A 48 4.68 -22.77 -6.35
N GLU A 49 5.80 -22.92 -7.06
CA GLU A 49 6.82 -21.88 -7.19
C GLU A 49 6.26 -20.67 -7.94
N ALA A 50 5.62 -20.89 -9.09
CA ALA A 50 4.93 -19.82 -9.80
C ALA A 50 3.70 -19.29 -9.01
N ALA A 51 3.11 -20.09 -8.13
CA ALA A 51 2.04 -19.62 -7.25
C ALA A 51 2.57 -18.66 -6.15
N VAL A 52 3.78 -18.88 -5.64
CA VAL A 52 4.45 -17.94 -4.70
C VAL A 52 4.71 -16.59 -5.37
N GLU A 53 5.03 -16.59 -6.66
CA GLU A 53 5.19 -15.35 -7.44
C GLU A 53 3.91 -14.48 -7.43
N VAL A 54 2.72 -15.08 -7.37
CA VAL A 54 1.46 -14.34 -7.21
C VAL A 54 1.41 -13.62 -5.84
N ALA A 55 1.90 -14.25 -4.78
CA ALA A 55 2.03 -13.63 -3.46
C ALA A 55 3.04 -12.47 -3.49
N ARG A 56 4.22 -12.70 -4.09
CA ARG A 56 5.29 -11.70 -4.22
C ARG A 56 4.82 -10.46 -4.95
N GLN A 57 4.15 -10.62 -6.08
CA GLN A 57 3.57 -9.52 -6.84
C GLN A 57 2.56 -8.71 -6.04
N GLN A 58 1.78 -9.31 -5.15
CA GLN A 58 0.84 -8.56 -4.31
C GLN A 58 1.58 -7.69 -3.29
N VAL A 59 2.64 -8.21 -2.68
CA VAL A 59 3.49 -7.43 -1.74
C VAL A 59 4.18 -6.28 -2.47
N GLU A 60 4.74 -6.52 -3.66
CA GLU A 60 5.34 -5.46 -4.48
C GLU A 60 4.32 -4.38 -4.87
N ASN A 61 3.06 -4.78 -5.09
CA ASN A 61 1.95 -3.87 -5.34
C ASN A 61 1.35 -3.28 -4.05
N GLY A 62 2.02 -3.39 -2.89
CA GLY A 62 1.64 -2.69 -1.67
C GLY A 62 0.65 -3.42 -0.76
N ALA A 63 0.42 -4.72 -0.94
CA ALA A 63 -0.29 -5.52 0.06
C ALA A 63 0.51 -5.58 1.37
N ASN A 64 -0.14 -5.24 2.49
CA ASN A 64 0.47 -5.29 3.82
C ASN A 64 0.37 -6.68 4.45
N VAL A 65 -0.63 -7.46 4.04
CA VAL A 65 -0.91 -8.84 4.49
C VAL A 65 -1.31 -9.64 3.26
N ILE A 66 -1.02 -10.94 3.24
CA ILE A 66 -1.43 -11.85 2.16
C ILE A 66 -2.48 -12.84 2.69
N ASP A 67 -3.65 -12.86 2.07
CA ASP A 67 -4.72 -13.82 2.32
C ASP A 67 -4.52 -15.09 1.50
N ILE A 68 -4.45 -16.25 2.15
CA ILE A 68 -4.13 -17.53 1.51
C ILE A 68 -5.30 -18.49 1.72
N CYS A 69 -5.95 -18.88 0.62
CA CYS A 69 -7.13 -19.74 0.64
C CYS A 69 -6.99 -20.90 -0.36
N PHE A 70 -7.10 -22.13 0.17
CA PHE A 70 -7.05 -23.38 -0.60
C PHE A 70 -8.38 -24.15 -0.57
N ASP A 71 -9.48 -23.46 -0.29
CA ASP A 71 -10.81 -24.06 -0.32
C ASP A 71 -11.25 -24.33 -1.77
N ASP A 72 -11.11 -25.58 -2.20
CA ASP A 72 -11.60 -26.08 -3.48
C ASP A 72 -11.83 -27.59 -3.38
N GLY A 73 -12.91 -28.08 -3.98
CA GLY A 73 -13.29 -29.50 -3.87
C GLY A 73 -12.36 -30.48 -4.59
N LEU A 74 -11.43 -29.99 -5.41
CA LEU A 74 -10.52 -30.80 -6.24
C LEU A 74 -9.11 -30.94 -5.64
N ILE A 75 -8.82 -30.29 -4.51
CA ILE A 75 -7.50 -30.30 -3.89
C ILE A 75 -7.57 -30.67 -2.40
N ASP A 76 -6.48 -31.23 -1.88
CA ASP A 76 -6.30 -31.37 -0.43
C ASP A 76 -5.86 -30.03 0.16
N GLY A 77 -6.84 -29.20 0.56
CA GLY A 77 -6.59 -27.86 1.08
C GLY A 77 -5.68 -27.83 2.31
N LYS A 78 -5.76 -28.85 3.19
CA LYS A 78 -4.88 -28.94 4.38
C LYS A 78 -3.43 -29.18 3.98
N ALA A 79 -3.20 -30.14 3.08
CA ALA A 79 -1.86 -30.40 2.57
C ALA A 79 -1.30 -29.20 1.80
N MET A 80 -2.10 -28.57 0.95
CA MET A 80 -1.70 -27.40 0.16
C MET A 80 -1.35 -26.20 1.04
N MET A 81 -2.15 -25.90 2.07
CA MET A 81 -1.86 -24.83 3.02
C MET A 81 -0.47 -25.01 3.64
N SER A 82 -0.19 -26.20 4.18
CA SER A 82 1.11 -26.48 4.81
C SER A 82 2.28 -26.40 3.81
N GLN A 83 2.11 -26.90 2.59
CA GLN A 83 3.15 -26.91 1.55
C GLN A 83 3.46 -25.51 1.06
N PHE A 84 2.43 -24.73 0.77
CA PHE A 84 2.57 -23.37 0.28
C PHE A 84 3.19 -22.44 1.32
N LEU A 85 2.77 -22.54 2.59
CA LEU A 85 3.37 -21.72 3.66
C LEU A 85 4.87 -22.03 3.87
N ARG A 86 5.31 -23.28 3.71
CA ARG A 86 6.74 -23.61 3.74
C ARG A 86 7.52 -22.98 2.59
N LEU A 87 6.93 -22.88 1.40
CA LEU A 87 7.56 -22.22 0.25
C LEU A 87 7.62 -20.70 0.46
N VAL A 88 6.54 -20.10 0.96
CA VAL A 88 6.47 -18.67 1.29
C VAL A 88 7.55 -18.27 2.31
N GLN A 89 7.86 -19.12 3.28
CA GLN A 89 8.98 -18.87 4.22
C GLN A 89 10.35 -18.80 3.54
N GLY A 90 10.52 -19.45 2.38
CA GLY A 90 11.72 -19.40 1.57
C GLY A 90 11.83 -18.17 0.67
N GLU A 91 10.77 -17.37 0.56
CA GLU A 91 10.71 -16.15 -0.27
C GLU A 91 10.73 -14.90 0.64
N PRO A 92 11.90 -14.25 0.81
CA PRO A 92 12.07 -13.18 1.80
C PRO A 92 11.09 -12.02 1.64
N ASP A 93 10.73 -11.68 0.40
CA ASP A 93 9.82 -10.59 0.12
C ASP A 93 8.38 -10.88 0.54
N VAL A 94 7.96 -12.14 0.54
CA VAL A 94 6.63 -12.53 1.03
C VAL A 94 6.68 -12.80 2.53
N ALA A 95 7.74 -13.44 3.02
CA ALA A 95 7.91 -13.76 4.43
C ALA A 95 7.93 -12.52 5.34
N LYS A 96 8.31 -11.34 4.83
CA LYS A 96 8.30 -10.08 5.61
C LYS A 96 6.93 -9.62 6.05
N VAL A 97 5.88 -9.92 5.28
CA VAL A 97 4.51 -9.49 5.60
C VAL A 97 3.75 -10.56 6.40
N PRO A 98 2.81 -10.18 7.27
CA PRO A 98 1.94 -11.15 7.93
C PRO A 98 1.06 -11.90 6.94
N ILE A 99 0.67 -13.12 7.34
CA ILE A 99 -0.20 -13.99 6.56
C ILE A 99 -1.58 -14.09 7.23
N MET A 100 -2.62 -13.99 6.42
CA MET A 100 -4.00 -14.33 6.76
C MET A 100 -4.28 -15.75 6.23
N VAL A 101 -4.53 -16.69 7.13
CA VAL A 101 -4.88 -18.08 6.79
C VAL A 101 -6.38 -18.14 6.59
N ASP A 102 -6.82 -18.38 5.36
CA ASP A 102 -8.23 -18.39 4.97
C ASP A 102 -8.74 -19.80 4.65
N SER A 103 -9.81 -20.20 5.35
CA SER A 103 -10.56 -21.41 5.07
C SER A 103 -11.89 -21.45 5.84
N SER A 104 -12.89 -22.08 5.22
CA SER A 104 -14.14 -22.48 5.86
C SER A 104 -14.01 -23.71 6.78
N LYS A 105 -12.83 -24.36 6.81
CA LYS A 105 -12.58 -25.60 7.55
C LYS A 105 -11.54 -25.38 8.66
N TRP A 106 -11.94 -25.62 9.90
CA TRP A 106 -11.09 -25.42 11.07
C TRP A 106 -9.76 -26.19 10.99
N GLU A 107 -9.77 -27.42 10.48
CA GLU A 107 -8.57 -28.25 10.37
C GLU A 107 -7.52 -27.70 9.39
N ILE A 108 -7.91 -26.82 8.46
CA ILE A 108 -7.01 -26.13 7.53
C ILE A 108 -6.46 -24.86 8.21
N LEU A 109 -7.32 -24.11 8.91
CA LEU A 109 -6.92 -22.95 9.72
C LEU A 109 -5.87 -23.34 10.77
N GLU A 110 -6.14 -24.39 11.53
CA GLU A 110 -5.21 -24.91 12.54
C GLU A 110 -3.90 -25.40 11.91
N GLU A 111 -3.98 -26.05 10.74
CA GLU A 111 -2.76 -26.46 10.04
C GLU A 111 -1.93 -25.26 9.61
N GLY A 112 -2.56 -24.22 9.02
CA GLY A 112 -1.85 -23.01 8.61
C GLY A 112 -1.17 -22.30 9.78
N LEU A 113 -1.85 -22.18 10.93
CA LEU A 113 -1.30 -21.57 12.14
C LEU A 113 0.01 -22.22 12.61
N LYS A 114 0.19 -23.53 12.44
CA LYS A 114 1.43 -24.24 12.81
C LYS A 114 2.63 -23.83 11.96
N TYR A 115 2.43 -23.28 10.76
CA TYR A 115 3.49 -22.84 9.85
C TYR A 115 3.65 -21.32 9.82
N LEU A 116 2.98 -20.57 10.69
CA LEU A 116 3.25 -19.15 10.83
C LEU A 116 4.43 -18.93 11.78
N GLN A 117 5.46 -18.22 11.32
CA GLN A 117 6.59 -17.83 12.16
C GLN A 117 6.27 -16.59 13.00
N GLY A 118 5.58 -15.61 12.38
CA GLY A 118 5.13 -14.39 13.03
C GLY A 118 3.65 -14.43 13.38
N LYS A 119 3.15 -13.34 13.97
CA LYS A 119 1.74 -13.19 14.31
C LYS A 119 0.90 -12.89 13.06
N GLY A 120 0.19 -13.91 12.57
CA GLY A 120 -0.75 -13.77 11.45
C GLY A 120 -2.21 -13.57 11.89
N ILE A 121 -3.12 -13.79 10.95
CA ILE A 121 -4.56 -13.62 11.10
C ILE A 121 -5.29 -14.92 10.71
N VAL A 122 -6.30 -15.31 11.47
CA VAL A 122 -7.23 -16.39 11.10
C VAL A 122 -8.43 -15.79 10.38
N ASN A 123 -8.75 -16.28 9.18
CA ASN A 123 -9.92 -15.92 8.41
C ASN A 123 -10.76 -17.18 8.11
N SER A 124 -11.80 -17.50 8.86
CA SER A 124 -12.40 -16.76 9.97
C SER A 124 -13.08 -17.72 10.94
N ILE A 125 -13.58 -17.19 12.06
CA ILE A 125 -14.52 -17.89 12.94
C ILE A 125 -15.87 -17.16 12.97
N SER A 126 -16.93 -17.84 13.41
CA SER A 126 -18.27 -17.26 13.50
C SER A 126 -19.12 -18.02 14.53
N LEU A 127 -20.31 -17.49 14.82
CA LEU A 127 -21.30 -18.09 15.72
C LEU A 127 -22.18 -19.14 15.00
N LYS A 128 -21.92 -19.44 13.73
CA LYS A 128 -22.71 -20.37 12.89
C LYS A 128 -22.95 -21.74 13.53
N GLU A 129 -21.94 -22.28 14.21
CA GLU A 129 -22.00 -23.59 14.85
C GLU A 129 -22.29 -23.51 16.36
N GLY A 130 -22.70 -22.32 16.84
CA GLY A 130 -23.03 -22.05 18.23
C GLY A 130 -21.86 -21.54 19.08
N ASP A 131 -22.21 -21.06 20.27
CA ASP A 131 -21.28 -20.36 21.18
C ASP A 131 -20.08 -21.21 21.63
N GLU A 132 -20.28 -22.50 21.91
CA GLU A 132 -19.22 -23.33 22.48
C GLU A 132 -18.11 -23.61 21.47
N ILE A 133 -18.45 -23.91 20.21
CA ILE A 133 -17.47 -24.09 19.13
C ILE A 133 -16.73 -22.77 18.87
N PHE A 134 -17.45 -21.66 18.84
CA PHE A 134 -16.86 -20.33 18.67
C PHE A 134 -15.83 -20.00 19.77
N LYS A 135 -16.17 -20.24 21.05
CA LYS A 135 -15.27 -20.06 22.20
C LYS A 135 -14.07 -21.00 22.13
N ASP A 136 -14.27 -22.26 21.76
CA ASP A 136 -13.19 -23.24 21.68
C ASP A 136 -12.19 -22.93 20.56
N HIS A 137 -12.68 -22.49 19.40
CA HIS A 137 -11.83 -21.98 18.32
C HIS A 137 -11.08 -20.73 18.79
N ALA A 138 -11.75 -19.75 19.40
CA ALA A 138 -11.11 -18.53 19.90
C ALA A 138 -9.99 -18.83 20.92
N ARG A 139 -10.23 -19.74 21.88
CA ARG A 139 -9.20 -20.18 22.84
C ARG A 139 -8.02 -20.86 22.15
N HIS A 140 -8.24 -21.61 21.08
CA HIS A 140 -7.15 -22.20 20.31
C HIS A 140 -6.34 -21.15 19.58
N ILE A 141 -6.97 -20.17 18.94
CA ILE A 141 -6.29 -19.06 18.28
C ILE A 141 -5.40 -18.30 19.28
N MET A 142 -5.89 -18.06 20.51
CA MET A 142 -5.09 -17.43 21.57
C MET A 142 -3.83 -18.22 21.94
N LYS A 143 -3.85 -19.55 21.88
CA LYS A 143 -2.65 -20.38 22.14
C LYS A 143 -1.55 -20.13 21.10
N TYR A 144 -1.93 -19.86 19.86
CA TYR A 144 -1.00 -19.46 18.78
C TYR A 144 -0.67 -17.96 18.82
N GLY A 145 -1.46 -17.15 19.53
CA GLY A 145 -1.28 -15.70 19.61
C GLY A 145 -1.65 -14.94 18.34
N ALA A 146 -2.47 -15.53 17.46
CA ALA A 146 -2.90 -14.91 16.21
C ALA A 146 -4.08 -13.93 16.41
N ALA A 147 -4.23 -12.98 15.47
CA ALA A 147 -5.45 -12.18 15.35
C ALA A 147 -6.55 -12.97 14.65
N VAL A 148 -7.79 -12.50 14.72
CA VAL A 148 -8.94 -13.24 14.20
C VAL A 148 -9.95 -12.36 13.47
N VAL A 149 -10.33 -12.81 12.27
CA VAL A 149 -11.53 -12.32 11.58
C VAL A 149 -12.76 -13.04 12.13
N VAL A 150 -13.77 -12.26 12.50
CA VAL A 150 -15.05 -12.73 13.01
C VAL A 150 -16.15 -12.32 12.05
N MET A 151 -16.71 -13.31 11.35
CA MET A 151 -17.79 -13.07 10.41
C MET A 151 -19.09 -12.73 11.15
N ALA A 152 -19.86 -11.79 10.62
CA ALA A 152 -21.23 -11.55 11.06
C ALA A 152 -22.15 -12.67 10.54
N PHE A 153 -21.99 -13.87 11.11
CA PHE A 153 -22.76 -15.07 10.82
C PHE A 153 -23.04 -15.80 12.15
N ASP A 154 -24.31 -16.05 12.45
CA ASP A 154 -24.73 -16.80 13.62
C ASP A 154 -25.57 -18.04 13.25
N GLU A 155 -26.18 -18.68 14.24
CA GLU A 155 -26.99 -19.90 14.08
C GLU A 155 -28.20 -19.68 13.15
N ASN A 156 -28.63 -18.44 12.96
CA ASN A 156 -29.77 -18.06 12.11
C ASN A 156 -29.35 -17.69 10.68
N GLY A 157 -28.05 -17.59 10.40
CA GLY A 157 -27.53 -17.32 9.06
C GLY A 157 -26.58 -16.12 9.00
N GLN A 158 -26.34 -15.68 7.77
CA GLN A 158 -25.46 -14.55 7.47
C GLN A 158 -26.18 -13.22 7.66
N ALA A 159 -25.52 -12.26 8.31
CA ALA A 159 -26.06 -10.93 8.54
C ALA A 159 -26.12 -10.10 7.24
N ALA A 160 -27.34 -9.89 6.75
CA ALA A 160 -27.62 -9.10 5.55
C ALA A 160 -27.92 -7.63 5.87
N SER A 161 -28.81 -7.35 6.84
CA SER A 161 -29.20 -5.98 7.21
C SER A 161 -28.27 -5.35 8.25
N TYR A 162 -28.35 -4.02 8.40
CA TYR A 162 -27.63 -3.28 9.43
C TYR A 162 -27.87 -3.83 10.85
N GLU A 163 -29.12 -4.09 11.23
CA GLU A 163 -29.51 -4.54 12.57
C GLU A 163 -28.88 -5.90 12.91
N GLU A 164 -28.89 -6.83 11.96
CA GLU A 164 -28.30 -8.16 12.16
C GLU A 164 -26.77 -8.09 12.24
N LYS A 165 -26.14 -7.22 11.44
CA LYS A 165 -24.69 -7.02 11.49
C LYS A 165 -24.25 -6.54 12.88
N ILE A 166 -24.90 -5.50 13.42
CA ILE A 166 -24.53 -4.98 14.74
C ILE A 166 -24.87 -5.96 15.87
N ARG A 167 -26.01 -6.65 15.80
CA ARG A 167 -26.43 -7.66 16.79
C ARG A 167 -25.41 -8.78 16.92
N ILE A 168 -24.98 -9.33 15.79
CA ILE A 168 -24.04 -10.46 15.76
C ILE A 168 -22.64 -10.01 16.17
N CYS A 169 -22.15 -8.88 15.66
CA CYS A 169 -20.84 -8.35 16.04
C CYS A 169 -20.77 -8.01 17.54
N GLU A 170 -21.83 -7.41 18.11
CA GLU A 170 -21.88 -7.12 19.55
C GLU A 170 -21.85 -8.41 20.38
N ARG A 171 -22.69 -9.40 20.06
CA ARG A 171 -22.70 -10.69 20.75
C ARG A 171 -21.32 -11.34 20.70
N ALA A 172 -20.73 -11.42 19.51
CA ALA A 172 -19.41 -12.01 19.33
C ALA A 172 -18.32 -11.25 20.10
N TYR A 173 -18.36 -9.92 20.13
CA TYR A 173 -17.42 -9.11 20.92
C TYR A 173 -17.53 -9.40 22.42
N ARG A 174 -18.75 -9.41 22.97
CA ARG A 174 -18.98 -9.72 24.39
C ARG A 174 -18.49 -11.12 24.72
N THR A 175 -18.81 -12.11 23.88
CA THR A 175 -18.32 -13.47 24.06
C THR A 175 -16.78 -13.54 24.05
N LEU A 176 -16.12 -12.89 23.08
CA LEU A 176 -14.66 -12.92 22.98
C LEU A 176 -13.97 -12.16 24.11
N VAL A 177 -14.43 -10.96 24.43
CA VAL A 177 -13.75 -10.07 25.38
C VAL A 177 -14.12 -10.43 26.83
N ASP A 178 -15.41 -10.56 27.13
CA ASP A 178 -15.88 -10.69 28.50
C ASP A 178 -15.80 -12.15 29.01
N GLU A 179 -16.01 -13.15 28.15
CA GLU A 179 -16.01 -14.56 28.56
C GLU A 179 -14.70 -15.30 28.23
N VAL A 180 -14.12 -15.06 27.05
CA VAL A 180 -12.88 -15.74 26.61
C VAL A 180 -11.63 -14.97 27.06
N GLY A 181 -11.71 -13.66 27.23
CA GLY A 181 -10.56 -12.81 27.55
C GLY A 181 -9.65 -12.54 26.35
N PHE A 182 -10.22 -12.54 25.14
CA PHE A 182 -9.51 -12.23 23.90
C PHE A 182 -9.12 -10.74 23.87
N ASN A 183 -7.94 -10.43 23.34
CA ASN A 183 -7.51 -9.04 23.20
C ASN A 183 -8.37 -8.32 22.15
N PRO A 184 -9.11 -7.24 22.50
CA PRO A 184 -9.98 -6.55 21.54
C PRO A 184 -9.23 -5.96 20.34
N ASP A 185 -7.96 -5.59 20.51
CA ASP A 185 -7.13 -5.08 19.40
C ASP A 185 -6.82 -6.14 18.33
N ASP A 186 -7.02 -7.42 18.65
CA ASP A 186 -6.78 -8.57 17.76
C ASP A 186 -8.08 -9.11 17.13
N ILE A 187 -9.23 -8.48 17.41
CA ILE A 187 -10.53 -8.82 16.83
C ILE A 187 -10.77 -7.95 15.59
N ILE A 188 -11.02 -8.60 14.46
CA ILE A 188 -11.36 -7.96 13.17
C ILE A 188 -12.76 -8.43 12.80
N PHE A 189 -13.76 -7.57 12.87
CA PHE A 189 -15.11 -7.93 12.40
C PHE A 189 -15.18 -7.85 10.87
N ASP A 190 -15.82 -8.84 10.25
CA ASP A 190 -16.31 -8.77 8.88
C ASP A 190 -17.85 -8.71 8.90
N PRO A 191 -18.45 -7.51 8.78
CA PRO A 191 -19.90 -7.33 8.68
C PRO A 191 -20.53 -7.90 7.40
N ASN A 192 -19.80 -8.63 6.55
CA ASN A 192 -20.17 -9.14 5.24
C ASN A 192 -20.36 -8.05 4.19
N ILE A 193 -19.37 -7.87 3.32
CA ILE A 193 -19.54 -7.16 2.04
C ILE A 193 -20.31 -8.10 1.08
N LEU A 194 -21.54 -7.73 0.77
CA LEU A 194 -22.43 -8.49 -0.12
C LEU A 194 -22.62 -7.76 -1.45
N THR A 195 -23.01 -8.51 -2.48
CA THR A 195 -23.16 -7.97 -3.84
C THR A 195 -24.38 -7.06 -3.96
N VAL A 196 -24.19 -5.87 -4.54
CA VAL A 196 -25.26 -4.90 -4.86
C VAL A 196 -25.54 -4.87 -6.37
N ALA A 197 -26.54 -4.08 -6.80
CA ALA A 197 -26.97 -3.98 -8.20
C ALA A 197 -27.27 -5.35 -8.83
N THR A 198 -27.91 -6.24 -8.05
CA THR A 198 -28.23 -7.61 -8.48
C THR A 198 -29.56 -7.72 -9.23
N GLY A 199 -30.35 -6.64 -9.23
CA GLY A 199 -31.74 -6.63 -9.71
C GLY A 199 -32.77 -7.09 -8.66
N ILE A 200 -32.32 -7.39 -7.43
CA ILE A 200 -33.16 -7.75 -6.29
C ILE A 200 -33.18 -6.56 -5.32
N GLU A 201 -34.36 -6.04 -5.01
CA GLU A 201 -34.53 -4.81 -4.23
C GLU A 201 -33.95 -4.93 -2.80
N GLU A 202 -34.11 -6.10 -2.19
CA GLU A 202 -33.59 -6.43 -0.87
C GLU A 202 -32.07 -6.32 -0.77
N HIS A 203 -31.36 -6.37 -1.91
CA HIS A 203 -29.90 -6.29 -1.96
C HIS A 203 -29.38 -4.85 -2.13
N ASN A 204 -30.25 -3.88 -2.41
CA ASN A 204 -29.84 -2.50 -2.71
C ASN A 204 -29.11 -1.84 -1.55
N ASN A 205 -29.49 -2.17 -0.31
CA ASN A 205 -28.94 -1.52 0.88
C ASN A 205 -27.66 -2.17 1.43
N TYR A 206 -27.21 -3.31 0.90
CA TYR A 206 -26.13 -4.09 1.51
C TYR A 206 -24.80 -3.32 1.69
N ALA A 207 -24.43 -2.48 0.72
CA ALA A 207 -23.24 -1.63 0.83
C ALA A 207 -23.39 -0.58 1.93
N LEU A 208 -24.54 0.10 1.96
CA LEU A 208 -24.84 1.13 2.96
C LEU A 208 -24.96 0.53 4.37
N ASP A 209 -25.57 -0.65 4.51
CA ASP A 209 -25.67 -1.39 5.76
C ASP A 209 -24.30 -1.77 6.31
N PHE A 210 -23.37 -2.21 5.44
CA PHE A 210 -21.99 -2.45 5.84
C PHE A 210 -21.31 -1.17 6.34
N ILE A 211 -21.45 -0.05 5.62
CA ILE A 211 -20.85 1.24 5.99
C ILE A 211 -21.39 1.73 7.34
N ASN A 212 -22.69 1.59 7.57
CA ASN A 212 -23.32 1.98 8.82
C ASN A 212 -22.93 1.05 9.98
N ALA A 213 -22.89 -0.27 9.74
CA ALA A 213 -22.43 -1.24 10.74
C ALA A 213 -20.97 -1.02 11.11
N THR A 214 -20.13 -0.66 10.14
CA THR A 214 -18.73 -0.27 10.37
C THR A 214 -18.66 0.88 11.38
N ARG A 215 -19.38 1.99 11.12
CA ARG A 215 -19.42 3.14 12.03
C ARG A 215 -19.86 2.73 13.43
N TRP A 216 -20.93 1.95 13.53
CA TRP A 216 -21.44 1.47 14.80
C TRP A 216 -20.42 0.63 15.56
N ILE A 217 -19.76 -0.32 14.90
CA ILE A 217 -18.72 -1.18 15.49
C ILE A 217 -17.59 -0.31 16.05
N LYS A 218 -17.12 0.68 15.29
CA LYS A 218 -16.03 1.56 15.73
C LYS A 218 -16.41 2.44 16.93
N GLU A 219 -17.67 2.85 17.02
CA GLU A 219 -18.19 3.65 18.14
C GLU A 219 -18.47 2.83 19.40
N ASN A 220 -18.87 1.56 19.25
CA ASN A 220 -19.43 0.77 20.36
C ASN A 220 -18.57 -0.41 20.82
N LEU A 221 -17.61 -0.88 20.01
CA LEU A 221 -16.77 -2.04 20.30
C LEU A 221 -15.28 -1.63 20.36
N PRO A 222 -14.82 -1.09 21.52
CA PRO A 222 -13.47 -0.52 21.64
C PRO A 222 -12.37 -1.50 21.27
N GLY A 223 -11.36 -1.03 20.54
CA GLY A 223 -10.23 -1.84 20.10
C GLY A 223 -10.51 -2.71 18.88
N ALA A 224 -11.76 -3.10 18.61
CA ALA A 224 -12.08 -3.91 17.44
C ALA A 224 -11.76 -3.18 16.12
N LYS A 225 -11.37 -3.97 15.12
CA LYS A 225 -11.13 -3.52 13.75
C LYS A 225 -12.27 -3.99 12.85
N VAL A 226 -12.40 -3.39 11.67
CA VAL A 226 -13.40 -3.78 10.66
C VAL A 226 -12.70 -4.10 9.33
N SER A 227 -13.09 -5.23 8.72
CA SER A 227 -12.67 -5.65 7.40
C SER A 227 -13.82 -6.19 6.54
N GLY A 228 -13.48 -6.61 5.32
CA GLY A 228 -14.37 -7.28 4.40
C GLY A 228 -13.72 -7.59 3.05
N GLY A 229 -14.27 -8.59 2.36
CA GLY A 229 -13.95 -8.94 0.97
C GLY A 229 -14.50 -7.93 -0.04
N VAL A 230 -13.72 -6.92 -0.40
CA VAL A 230 -14.17 -5.77 -1.21
C VAL A 230 -14.65 -6.20 -2.59
N SER A 231 -13.98 -7.17 -3.20
CA SER A 231 -14.33 -7.67 -4.54
C SER A 231 -15.78 -8.20 -4.65
N ASN A 232 -16.38 -8.64 -3.54
CA ASN A 232 -17.75 -9.19 -3.48
C ASN A 232 -18.81 -8.14 -3.83
N ILE A 233 -18.57 -6.85 -3.53
CA ILE A 233 -19.53 -5.75 -3.77
C ILE A 233 -19.94 -5.66 -5.25
N SER A 234 -19.04 -6.10 -6.13
CA SER A 234 -19.05 -5.83 -7.57
C SER A 234 -19.35 -7.06 -8.44
N PHE A 235 -19.78 -8.18 -7.86
CA PHE A 235 -19.96 -9.43 -8.61
C PHE A 235 -21.01 -9.34 -9.74
N SER A 236 -22.00 -8.47 -9.63
CA SER A 236 -22.97 -8.18 -10.71
C SER A 236 -22.31 -7.67 -11.99
N PHE A 237 -21.09 -7.13 -11.91
CA PHE A 237 -20.34 -6.55 -13.03
C PHE A 237 -19.12 -7.38 -13.44
N ARG A 238 -19.10 -8.69 -13.15
CA ARG A 238 -18.02 -9.59 -13.62
C ARG A 238 -17.83 -9.46 -15.14
N GLY A 239 -16.58 -9.30 -15.56
CA GLY A 239 -16.21 -9.05 -16.96
C GLY A 239 -16.11 -7.56 -17.34
N ASN A 240 -16.54 -6.64 -16.47
CA ASN A 240 -16.33 -5.20 -16.65
C ASN A 240 -15.44 -4.63 -15.53
N ASN A 241 -14.13 -4.76 -15.69
CA ASN A 241 -13.17 -4.34 -14.65
C ASN A 241 -13.23 -2.83 -14.39
N VAL A 242 -13.48 -2.00 -15.39
CA VAL A 242 -13.58 -0.53 -15.21
C VAL A 242 -14.64 -0.17 -14.17
N VAL A 243 -15.84 -0.75 -14.29
CA VAL A 243 -16.92 -0.51 -13.33
C VAL A 243 -16.60 -1.13 -11.97
N ARG A 244 -16.03 -2.34 -11.94
CA ARG A 244 -15.67 -3.01 -10.67
C ARG A 244 -14.65 -2.20 -9.88
N GLU A 245 -13.59 -1.73 -10.52
CA GLU A 245 -12.53 -0.93 -9.88
C GLU A 245 -13.06 0.42 -9.37
N ALA A 246 -13.96 1.05 -10.13
CA ALA A 246 -14.66 2.26 -9.69
C ALA A 246 -15.52 1.99 -8.44
N MET A 247 -16.28 0.88 -8.42
CA MET A 247 -17.06 0.46 -7.25
C MET A 247 -16.18 0.17 -6.03
N HIS A 248 -15.05 -0.52 -6.20
CA HIS A 248 -14.14 -0.82 -5.10
C HIS A 248 -13.58 0.45 -4.49
N SER A 249 -13.12 1.37 -5.34
CA SER A 249 -12.48 2.62 -4.92
C SER A 249 -13.48 3.55 -4.22
N ALA A 250 -14.70 3.69 -4.76
CA ALA A 250 -15.77 4.45 -4.14
C ALA A 250 -16.25 3.82 -2.82
N PHE A 251 -16.41 2.50 -2.78
CA PHE A 251 -16.78 1.79 -1.56
C PHE A 251 -15.74 1.98 -0.47
N LEU A 252 -14.45 1.77 -0.78
CA LEU A 252 -13.35 1.93 0.16
C LEU A 252 -13.23 3.37 0.68
N TYR A 253 -13.47 4.37 -0.16
CA TYR A 253 -13.50 5.77 0.27
C TYR A 253 -14.57 6.02 1.34
N HIS A 254 -15.81 5.57 1.09
CA HIS A 254 -16.92 5.76 2.04
C HIS A 254 -16.81 4.87 3.29
N ALA A 255 -16.42 3.62 3.12
CA ALA A 255 -16.23 2.68 4.24
C ALA A 255 -15.04 3.08 5.11
N GLY A 256 -13.93 3.53 4.51
CA GLY A 256 -12.78 4.07 5.22
C GLY A 256 -13.14 5.31 6.04
N ASN A 257 -13.93 6.23 5.47
CA ASN A 257 -14.46 7.39 6.20
C ASN A 257 -15.42 7.00 7.34
N ALA A 258 -16.09 5.86 7.25
CA ALA A 258 -16.89 5.29 8.34
C ALA A 258 -16.05 4.54 9.39
N GLY A 259 -14.75 4.35 9.16
CA GLY A 259 -13.81 3.73 10.09
C GLY A 259 -13.40 2.29 9.77
N MET A 260 -13.61 1.82 8.53
CA MET A 260 -13.06 0.55 8.06
C MET A 260 -11.53 0.58 8.10
N ASP A 261 -10.91 -0.34 8.83
CA ASP A 261 -9.47 -0.33 9.09
C ASP A 261 -8.67 -1.08 8.02
N MET A 262 -9.28 -2.09 7.37
CA MET A 262 -8.58 -2.97 6.43
C MET A 262 -9.50 -3.64 5.44
N GLY A 263 -8.99 -4.13 4.30
CA GLY A 263 -9.83 -4.81 3.31
C GLY A 263 -9.08 -5.86 2.51
N ILE A 264 -9.78 -6.94 2.17
CA ILE A 264 -9.31 -7.97 1.25
C ILE A 264 -9.61 -7.51 -0.16
N VAL A 265 -8.55 -7.24 -0.91
CA VAL A 265 -8.54 -6.44 -2.14
C VAL A 265 -7.51 -6.96 -3.13
N ASN A 266 -7.75 -6.71 -4.41
CA ASN A 266 -6.69 -6.78 -5.41
C ASN A 266 -5.86 -5.49 -5.37
N ALA A 267 -4.77 -5.50 -4.59
CA ALA A 267 -3.91 -4.33 -4.40
C ALA A 267 -3.43 -3.68 -5.71
N GLY A 268 -3.25 -4.46 -6.78
CA GLY A 268 -2.80 -3.95 -8.09
C GLY A 268 -3.88 -3.22 -8.91
N MET A 269 -5.17 -3.40 -8.60
CA MET A 269 -6.33 -2.97 -9.41
C MET A 269 -7.24 -1.99 -8.67
N LEU A 270 -6.68 -1.04 -7.89
CA LEU A 270 -7.47 0.06 -7.36
C LEU A 270 -7.25 1.32 -8.20
N GLU A 271 -8.36 1.95 -8.61
CA GLU A 271 -8.38 3.23 -9.30
C GLU A 271 -8.37 4.39 -8.27
N VAL A 272 -7.83 5.54 -8.65
CA VAL A 272 -7.80 6.70 -7.77
C VAL A 272 -9.20 7.30 -7.74
N TYR A 273 -9.78 7.48 -6.56
CA TYR A 273 -11.19 7.89 -6.42
C TYR A 273 -11.54 9.15 -7.23
N ASP A 274 -10.69 10.18 -7.15
CA ASP A 274 -10.89 11.46 -7.88
C ASP A 274 -10.64 11.35 -9.40
N GLN A 275 -10.05 10.24 -9.87
CA GLN A 275 -9.80 9.99 -11.29
C GLN A 275 -10.90 9.14 -11.95
N ILE A 276 -11.90 8.69 -11.18
CA ILE A 276 -13.06 8.00 -11.75
C ILE A 276 -13.87 9.02 -12.57
N PRO A 277 -14.29 8.71 -13.81
CA PRO A 277 -15.15 9.59 -14.60
C PRO A 277 -16.38 10.03 -13.80
N LYS A 278 -16.67 11.34 -13.74
CA LYS A 278 -17.69 11.90 -12.84
C LYS A 278 -19.07 11.25 -12.98
N ASN A 279 -19.48 10.95 -14.21
CA ASN A 279 -20.74 10.27 -14.51
C ASN A 279 -20.76 8.82 -13.99
N LEU A 280 -19.63 8.11 -14.08
CA LEU A 280 -19.48 6.76 -13.54
C LEU A 280 -19.45 6.79 -12.01
N LEU A 281 -18.71 7.72 -11.43
CA LEU A 281 -18.64 7.88 -9.97
C LEU A 281 -20.02 8.17 -9.38
N GLU A 282 -20.78 9.09 -9.98
CA GLU A 282 -22.14 9.39 -9.53
C GLU A 282 -23.05 8.15 -9.58
N ALA A 283 -23.04 7.39 -10.69
CA ALA A 283 -23.84 6.18 -10.82
C ALA A 283 -23.40 5.06 -9.85
N VAL A 284 -22.09 4.93 -9.62
CA VAL A 284 -21.54 3.98 -8.64
C VAL A 284 -21.97 4.35 -7.22
N GLU A 285 -21.86 5.62 -6.84
CA GLU A 285 -22.28 6.08 -5.52
C GLU A 285 -23.79 6.01 -5.31
N ASP A 286 -24.59 6.25 -6.37
CA ASP A 286 -26.03 6.05 -6.33
C ASP A 286 -26.39 4.62 -5.92
N VAL A 287 -25.65 3.62 -6.43
CA VAL A 287 -25.82 2.20 -6.08
C VAL A 287 -25.28 1.91 -4.67
N LEU A 288 -24.04 2.31 -4.37
CA LEU A 288 -23.39 1.97 -3.10
C LEU A 288 -24.06 2.60 -1.88
N LEU A 289 -24.57 3.82 -2.04
CA LEU A 289 -25.22 4.58 -0.98
C LEU A 289 -26.75 4.56 -1.10
N ASN A 290 -27.29 3.76 -2.02
CA ASN A 290 -28.72 3.59 -2.26
C ASN A 290 -29.47 4.94 -2.33
N ARG A 291 -28.97 5.89 -3.14
CA ARG A 291 -29.46 7.29 -3.17
C ARG A 291 -30.75 7.48 -3.96
N ARG A 292 -31.11 6.50 -4.80
CA ARG A 292 -32.22 6.55 -5.75
C ARG A 292 -32.65 5.16 -6.18
N ASP A 293 -33.93 4.99 -6.49
CA ASP A 293 -34.54 3.68 -6.78
C ASP A 293 -34.04 3.08 -8.12
N ASP A 294 -33.75 3.92 -9.11
CA ASP A 294 -33.27 3.52 -10.44
C ASP A 294 -31.73 3.43 -10.55
N ALA A 295 -31.01 3.42 -9.42
CA ALA A 295 -29.54 3.40 -9.39
C ALA A 295 -28.96 2.19 -10.13
N THR A 296 -29.53 1.01 -9.90
CA THR A 296 -29.08 -0.25 -10.51
C THR A 296 -29.22 -0.22 -12.03
N GLU A 297 -30.37 0.20 -12.54
CA GLU A 297 -30.63 0.30 -13.99
C GLU A 297 -29.67 1.28 -14.65
N ARG A 298 -29.50 2.47 -14.08
CA ARG A 298 -28.56 3.48 -14.57
C ARG A 298 -27.13 2.98 -14.63
N LEU A 299 -26.65 2.29 -13.59
CA LEU A 299 -25.28 1.78 -13.58
C LEU A 299 -25.11 0.63 -14.59
N LEU A 300 -26.11 -0.23 -14.78
CA LEU A 300 -26.09 -1.29 -15.79
C LEU A 300 -26.03 -0.71 -17.21
N ASP A 301 -26.87 0.28 -17.51
CA ASP A 301 -26.88 0.96 -18.81
C ASP A 301 -25.55 1.66 -19.08
N LEU A 302 -25.01 2.34 -18.06
CA LEU A 302 -23.71 2.99 -18.16
C LEU A 302 -22.58 1.95 -18.33
N ALA A 303 -22.65 0.83 -17.62
CA ALA A 303 -21.67 -0.24 -17.71
C ALA A 303 -21.55 -0.83 -19.12
N GLU A 304 -22.63 -0.86 -19.91
CA GLU A 304 -22.57 -1.29 -21.32
C GLU A 304 -21.65 -0.38 -22.16
N SER A 305 -21.58 0.91 -21.86
CA SER A 305 -20.65 1.83 -22.55
C SER A 305 -19.18 1.55 -22.22
N PHE A 306 -18.92 0.93 -21.06
CA PHE A 306 -17.58 0.55 -20.59
C PHE A 306 -17.24 -0.93 -20.84
N LYS A 307 -18.22 -1.77 -21.23
CA LYS A 307 -17.96 -3.11 -21.72
C LYS A 307 -17.26 -2.98 -23.07
N GLY A 308 -15.95 -3.16 -23.06
CA GLY A 308 -15.14 -3.18 -24.28
C GLY A 308 -15.81 -4.07 -25.34
N LYS A 309 -16.07 -3.51 -26.52
CA LYS A 309 -16.52 -4.28 -27.69
C LYS A 309 -15.52 -5.42 -27.91
N GLY A 310 -15.90 -6.64 -27.51
CA GLY A 310 -15.19 -7.91 -27.70
C GLY A 310 -13.68 -7.81 -27.91
N GLY A 311 -12.88 -7.86 -26.84
CA GLY A 311 -11.44 -8.16 -26.93
C GLY A 311 -10.56 -7.14 -27.65
N LYS A 312 -11.09 -6.03 -28.18
CA LYS A 312 -10.26 -4.87 -28.49
C LYS A 312 -9.88 -4.22 -27.18
N LYS A 313 -8.57 -4.14 -26.90
CA LYS A 313 -8.03 -3.15 -25.96
C LYS A 313 -8.81 -1.86 -26.21
N LEU A 314 -9.47 -1.31 -25.19
CA LEU A 314 -9.79 0.11 -25.18
C LEU A 314 -8.50 0.80 -25.64
N GLU A 315 -8.56 1.51 -26.76
CA GLU A 315 -7.43 2.33 -27.18
C GLU A 315 -7.08 3.19 -25.97
N GLU A 316 -5.83 3.11 -25.56
CA GLU A 316 -5.32 3.85 -24.40
C GLU A 316 -5.72 5.31 -24.64
N ASP A 317 -6.53 5.90 -23.76
CA ASP A 317 -6.91 7.30 -23.91
C ASP A 317 -5.63 8.13 -23.70
N LEU A 318 -5.10 8.63 -24.81
CA LEU A 318 -3.89 9.44 -24.85
C LEU A 318 -4.23 10.93 -24.96
N SER A 319 -5.48 11.35 -24.73
CA SER A 319 -5.85 12.78 -24.75
C SER A 319 -5.01 13.62 -23.78
N TRP A 320 -4.68 13.05 -22.61
CA TRP A 320 -3.78 13.68 -21.63
C TRP A 320 -2.36 13.96 -22.20
N ARG A 321 -1.95 13.31 -23.29
CA ARG A 321 -0.67 13.57 -23.96
C ARG A 321 -0.64 14.91 -24.70
N GLU A 322 -1.80 15.52 -24.96
CA GLU A 322 -1.89 16.83 -25.62
C GLU A 322 -1.68 17.98 -24.63
N GLU A 323 -1.70 17.69 -23.32
CA GLU A 323 -1.47 18.68 -22.26
C GLU A 323 0.01 19.10 -22.16
N PRO A 324 0.33 20.25 -21.52
CA PRO A 324 1.70 20.66 -21.24
C PRO A 324 2.49 19.61 -20.43
N VAL A 325 3.82 19.57 -20.62
CA VAL A 325 4.70 18.57 -19.97
C VAL A 325 4.51 18.48 -18.45
N GLU A 326 4.27 19.60 -17.77
CA GLU A 326 4.00 19.62 -16.33
C GLU A 326 2.75 18.80 -15.97
N LYS A 327 1.67 18.95 -16.75
CA LYS A 327 0.42 18.21 -16.55
C LYS A 327 0.54 16.75 -16.96
N ARG A 328 1.38 16.43 -17.93
CA ARG A 328 1.69 15.04 -18.30
C ARG A 328 2.49 14.32 -17.22
N LEU A 329 3.48 15.00 -16.63
CA LEU A 329 4.25 14.47 -15.49
C LEU A 329 3.36 14.27 -14.26
N GLU A 330 2.50 15.25 -13.92
CA GLU A 330 1.50 15.13 -12.86
C GLU A 330 0.55 13.93 -13.10
N TYR A 331 0.02 13.80 -14.32
CA TYR A 331 -0.85 12.68 -14.70
C TYR A 331 -0.14 11.33 -14.61
N ALA A 332 1.09 11.24 -15.11
CA ALA A 332 1.90 10.03 -15.05
C ALA A 332 2.19 9.60 -13.61
N LEU A 333 2.49 10.55 -12.71
CA LEU A 333 2.65 10.29 -11.28
C LEU A 333 1.34 9.79 -10.65
N LEU A 334 0.23 10.48 -10.88
CA LEU A 334 -1.08 10.11 -10.31
C LEU A 334 -1.55 8.72 -10.75
N LYS A 335 -1.38 8.39 -12.03
CA LYS A 335 -1.78 7.10 -12.61
C LYS A 335 -0.71 6.02 -12.48
N GLY A 336 0.50 6.35 -12.05
CA GLY A 336 1.62 5.41 -11.95
C GLY A 336 2.12 4.89 -13.29
N ILE A 337 2.06 5.72 -14.34
CA ILE A 337 2.44 5.40 -15.71
C ILE A 337 3.92 5.73 -15.93
N ASP A 338 4.74 4.72 -16.23
CA ASP A 338 6.19 4.87 -16.46
C ASP A 338 6.58 4.82 -17.95
N LYS A 339 5.62 4.57 -18.84
CA LYS A 339 5.82 4.34 -20.27
C LYS A 339 6.40 5.55 -21.01
N PHE A 340 5.92 6.76 -20.69
CA PHE A 340 6.29 8.01 -21.37
C PHE A 340 7.20 8.91 -20.51
N ILE A 341 7.58 8.45 -19.32
CA ILE A 341 8.23 9.31 -18.33
C ILE A 341 9.58 9.82 -18.80
N ASP A 342 10.33 9.02 -19.56
CA ASP A 342 11.65 9.40 -20.07
C ASP A 342 11.55 10.56 -21.07
N GLU A 343 10.57 10.49 -21.99
CA GLU A 343 10.30 11.52 -23.00
C GLU A 343 9.81 12.83 -22.34
N ASP A 344 8.85 12.74 -21.41
CA ASP A 344 8.34 13.92 -20.71
C ASP A 344 9.40 14.55 -19.81
N THR A 345 10.21 13.73 -19.15
CA THR A 345 11.30 14.22 -18.29
C THR A 345 12.35 14.95 -19.12
N GLU A 346 12.66 14.46 -20.33
CA GLU A 346 13.58 15.13 -21.24
C GLU A 346 13.02 16.46 -21.78
N GLU A 347 11.74 16.50 -22.18
CA GLU A 347 11.10 17.75 -22.59
C GLU A 347 11.12 18.79 -21.44
N ALA A 348 10.79 18.34 -20.21
CA ALA A 348 10.87 19.19 -19.03
C ALA A 348 12.32 19.63 -18.77
N ARG A 349 13.31 18.76 -18.90
CA ARG A 349 14.73 19.12 -18.72
C ARG A 349 15.20 20.19 -19.70
N VAL A 350 14.76 20.14 -20.95
CA VAL A 350 15.06 21.17 -21.95
C VAL A 350 14.35 22.49 -21.62
N LYS A 351 13.10 22.41 -21.13
CA LYS A 351 12.30 23.59 -20.74
C LYS A 351 12.83 24.26 -19.47
N TYR A 352 13.15 23.49 -18.45
CA TYR A 352 13.68 23.92 -17.17
C TYR A 352 15.20 23.79 -17.22
N VAL A 353 15.88 24.83 -17.72
CA VAL A 353 17.34 24.97 -17.98
C VAL A 353 18.25 24.16 -17.04
N ARG A 354 17.91 24.07 -15.74
CA ARG A 354 18.60 23.20 -14.78
C ARG A 354 17.78 21.93 -14.51
N PRO A 355 18.35 20.71 -14.69
CA PRO A 355 17.66 19.45 -14.41
C PRO A 355 17.01 19.37 -13.02
N LEU A 356 17.64 19.96 -12.01
CA LEU A 356 17.10 20.02 -10.66
C LEU A 356 15.73 20.73 -10.57
N LYS A 357 15.47 21.72 -11.44
CA LYS A 357 14.19 22.43 -11.45
C LYS A 357 13.02 21.59 -11.96
N VAL A 358 13.29 20.51 -12.69
CA VAL A 358 12.26 19.52 -13.04
C VAL A 358 11.82 18.75 -11.78
N ILE A 359 12.76 18.44 -10.89
CA ILE A 359 12.47 17.77 -9.61
C ILE A 359 11.71 18.72 -8.69
N GLU A 360 12.25 19.92 -8.43
CA GLU A 360 11.66 20.91 -7.52
C GLU A 360 10.32 21.47 -7.99
N GLY A 361 10.06 21.46 -9.31
CA GLY A 361 8.81 21.92 -9.90
C GLY A 361 7.86 20.75 -10.18
N PRO A 362 7.65 20.37 -11.44
CA PRO A 362 6.54 19.52 -11.84
C PRO A 362 6.48 18.16 -11.15
N LEU A 363 7.63 17.56 -10.81
CA LEU A 363 7.65 16.27 -10.13
C LEU A 363 7.24 16.38 -8.65
N MET A 364 7.75 17.37 -7.92
CA MET A 364 7.33 17.62 -6.53
C MET A 364 5.90 18.13 -6.44
N ASP A 365 5.46 18.97 -7.38
CA ASP A 365 4.06 19.42 -7.48
C ASP A 365 3.12 18.20 -7.65
N GLY A 366 3.45 17.28 -8.57
CA GLY A 366 2.67 16.06 -8.76
C GLY A 366 2.67 15.14 -7.53
N MET A 367 3.82 15.00 -6.85
CA MET A 367 3.89 14.26 -5.59
C MET A 367 3.13 14.95 -4.45
N GLY A 368 3.00 16.28 -4.46
CA GLY A 368 2.13 17.03 -3.56
C GLY A 368 0.68 16.62 -3.71
N VAL A 369 0.18 16.55 -4.96
CA VAL A 369 -1.19 16.06 -5.24
C VAL A 369 -1.38 14.61 -4.79
N VAL A 370 -0.40 13.73 -5.02
CA VAL A 370 -0.42 12.34 -4.52
C VAL A 370 -0.53 12.32 -2.99
N GLY A 371 0.24 13.17 -2.30
CA GLY A 371 0.20 13.34 -0.85
C GLY A 371 -1.16 13.81 -0.33
N ASP A 372 -1.76 14.81 -0.99
CA ASP A 372 -3.09 15.33 -0.65
C ASP A 372 -4.17 14.27 -0.83
N LEU A 373 -4.14 13.50 -1.93
CA LEU A 373 -5.10 12.44 -2.19
C LEU A 373 -4.98 11.28 -1.20
N PHE A 374 -3.75 10.88 -0.87
CA PHE A 374 -3.49 9.88 0.17
C PHE A 374 -3.97 10.38 1.55
N GLY A 375 -3.67 11.64 1.87
CA GLY A 375 -4.15 12.35 3.05
C GLY A 375 -5.66 12.61 3.06
N ALA A 376 -6.37 12.45 1.95
CA ALA A 376 -7.82 12.51 1.87
C ALA A 376 -8.48 11.12 1.87
N GLY A 377 -7.70 10.02 1.89
CA GLY A 377 -8.23 8.66 1.78
C GLY A 377 -8.76 8.31 0.39
N LYS A 378 -8.43 9.14 -0.62
CA LYS A 378 -8.84 8.98 -2.02
C LYS A 378 -7.82 8.17 -2.85
N MET A 379 -6.65 7.94 -2.27
CA MET A 379 -5.58 7.13 -2.80
C MET A 379 -5.06 6.20 -1.71
N PHE A 380 -4.72 4.96 -2.07
CA PHE A 380 -4.21 3.92 -1.17
C PHE A 380 -2.74 3.63 -1.43
N LEU A 381 -2.07 2.98 -0.46
CA LEU A 381 -0.64 2.72 -0.50
C LEU A 381 -0.14 2.08 -1.82
N PRO A 382 -0.83 1.08 -2.41
CA PRO A 382 -0.46 0.55 -3.73
C PRO A 382 -0.29 1.59 -4.84
N GLN A 383 -1.17 2.59 -4.86
CA GLN A 383 -1.16 3.64 -5.88
C GLN A 383 0.01 4.59 -5.62
N VAL A 384 0.26 4.95 -4.36
CA VAL A 384 1.42 5.75 -3.96
C VAL A 384 2.74 5.05 -4.33
N VAL A 385 2.83 3.73 -4.16
CA VAL A 385 4.01 2.95 -4.57
C VAL A 385 4.23 3.03 -6.08
N LYS A 386 3.17 2.96 -6.89
CA LYS A 386 3.27 3.16 -8.34
C LYS A 386 3.73 4.58 -8.70
N SER A 387 3.19 5.61 -8.04
CA SER A 387 3.64 7.00 -8.20
C SER A 387 5.12 7.17 -7.86
N ALA A 388 5.56 6.58 -6.74
CA ALA A 388 6.96 6.60 -6.31
C ALA A 388 7.90 5.92 -7.33
N ARG A 389 7.44 4.86 -8.00
CA ARG A 389 8.20 4.22 -9.09
C ARG A 389 8.38 5.15 -10.28
N VAL A 390 7.33 5.86 -10.69
CA VAL A 390 7.40 6.87 -11.77
C VAL A 390 8.37 7.98 -11.40
N MET A 391 8.26 8.50 -10.16
CA MET A 391 9.17 9.50 -9.62
C MET A 391 10.63 9.03 -9.67
N LYS A 392 10.91 7.82 -9.18
CA LYS A 392 12.25 7.23 -9.18
C LYS A 392 12.83 7.11 -10.59
N LYS A 393 12.00 6.70 -11.57
CA LYS A 393 12.42 6.58 -12.96
C LYS A 393 12.77 7.94 -13.57
N SER A 394 11.95 8.97 -13.33
CA SER A 394 12.22 10.34 -13.79
C SER A 394 13.51 10.92 -13.16
N VAL A 395 13.72 10.73 -11.85
CA VAL A 395 14.96 11.17 -11.18
C VAL A 395 16.18 10.44 -11.73
N ALA A 396 16.07 9.13 -11.98
CA ALA A 396 17.15 8.35 -12.61
C ALA A 396 17.50 8.87 -14.01
N TRP A 397 16.50 9.31 -14.78
CA TRP A 397 16.72 9.95 -16.09
C TRP A 397 17.47 11.28 -15.98
N LEU A 398 17.17 12.10 -14.98
CA LEU A 398 17.82 13.40 -14.76
C LEU A 398 19.24 13.29 -14.21
N THR A 399 19.56 12.18 -13.52
CA THR A 399 20.82 12.01 -12.78
C THR A 399 22.07 12.29 -13.63
N PRO A 400 22.24 11.72 -14.84
CA PRO A 400 23.43 11.99 -15.67
C PRO A 400 23.56 13.47 -16.07
N PHE A 401 22.44 14.17 -16.24
CA PHE A 401 22.44 15.59 -16.59
C PHE A 401 22.74 16.48 -15.40
N MET A 402 22.32 16.08 -14.20
CA MET A 402 22.70 16.76 -12.96
C MET A 402 24.20 16.64 -12.69
N GLU A 403 24.77 15.46 -12.94
CA GLU A 403 26.22 15.24 -12.85
C GLU A 403 26.99 16.06 -13.89
N ALA A 404 26.50 16.13 -15.13
CA ALA A 404 27.10 16.97 -16.18
C ALA A 404 27.00 18.47 -15.86
N ASP A 405 25.86 18.94 -15.35
CA ASP A 405 25.68 20.34 -14.91
C ASP A 405 26.65 20.68 -13.77
N LYS A 406 26.83 19.76 -12.81
CA LYS A 406 27.84 19.88 -11.76
C LYS A 406 29.26 19.97 -12.33
N ALA A 407 29.62 19.09 -13.26
CA ALA A 407 30.95 19.09 -13.89
C ALA A 407 31.22 20.38 -14.70
N ALA A 408 30.21 20.89 -15.40
CA ALA A 408 30.31 22.14 -16.16
C ALA A 408 30.50 23.36 -15.25
N ASN A 409 29.78 23.42 -14.13
CA ASN A 409 29.99 24.47 -13.12
C ASN A 409 31.43 24.41 -12.56
N LEU A 410 31.90 23.21 -12.20
CA LEU A 410 33.27 23.02 -11.71
C LEU A 410 34.33 23.43 -12.75
N ALA A 411 34.12 23.13 -14.03
CA ALA A 411 35.02 23.54 -15.09
C ALA A 411 35.08 25.07 -15.27
N GLY A 412 33.92 25.75 -15.18
CA GLY A 412 33.85 27.21 -15.19
C GLY A 412 34.60 27.86 -14.03
N ASP A 413 34.53 27.25 -12.85
CA ASP A 413 35.27 27.70 -11.67
C ASP A 413 36.79 27.53 -11.83
N ILE A 414 37.24 26.40 -12.40
CA ILE A 414 38.65 26.15 -12.71
C ILE A 414 39.17 27.20 -13.69
N GLU A 415 38.44 27.48 -14.77
CA GLU A 415 38.82 28.51 -15.75
C GLU A 415 38.89 29.91 -15.14
N ALA A 416 37.96 30.25 -14.24
CA ALA A 416 37.98 31.52 -13.52
C ALA A 416 39.22 31.63 -12.61
N LEU A 417 39.53 30.59 -11.86
CA LEU A 417 40.69 30.54 -10.96
C LEU A 417 42.03 30.62 -11.72
N GLN A 418 42.14 29.95 -12.87
CA GLN A 418 43.36 30.02 -13.69
C GLN A 418 43.50 31.36 -14.43
N LYS A 419 42.40 32.09 -14.69
CA LYS A 419 42.47 33.48 -15.17
C LYS A 419 42.96 34.44 -14.09
N GLU A 420 42.53 34.24 -12.85
CA GLU A 420 42.96 35.07 -11.71
C GLU A 420 44.41 34.80 -11.30
N ASP A 421 44.84 33.53 -11.38
CA ASP A 421 46.21 33.11 -11.10
C ASP A 421 46.72 32.16 -12.20
N PRO A 422 47.37 32.70 -13.25
CA PRO A 422 47.89 31.92 -14.37
C PRO A 422 49.02 30.95 -13.99
N SER A 423 49.53 31.01 -12.75
CA SER A 423 50.57 30.10 -12.26
C SER A 423 50.02 28.78 -11.71
N LEU A 424 48.70 28.69 -11.49
CA LEU A 424 48.05 27.48 -11.02
C LEU A 424 48.07 26.38 -12.09
N THR A 425 48.65 25.22 -11.73
CA THR A 425 48.48 24.01 -12.52
C THR A 425 47.01 23.58 -12.50
N TYR A 426 46.60 22.76 -13.49
CA TYR A 426 45.23 22.24 -13.54
C TYR A 426 44.85 21.46 -12.26
N GLU A 427 45.77 20.66 -11.70
CA GLU A 427 45.54 19.93 -10.45
C GLU A 427 45.36 20.86 -9.26
N GLU A 428 46.14 21.95 -9.18
CA GLU A 428 46.00 22.95 -8.12
C GLU A 428 44.72 23.78 -8.27
N ALA A 429 44.33 24.12 -9.50
CA ALA A 429 43.10 24.83 -9.80
C ALA A 429 41.86 23.97 -9.56
N LEU A 430 41.90 22.67 -9.90
CA LEU A 430 40.86 21.69 -9.56
C LEU A 430 40.71 21.57 -8.05
N ALA A 431 41.81 21.34 -7.33
CA ALA A 431 41.77 21.26 -5.86
C ALA A 431 41.31 22.58 -5.21
N LYS A 432 41.61 23.75 -5.80
CA LYS A 432 41.09 25.05 -5.37
C LYS A 432 39.63 25.27 -5.75
N ALA A 433 39.15 24.79 -6.89
CA ALA A 433 37.75 24.89 -7.28
C ALA A 433 36.88 24.01 -6.37
N GLU A 434 37.33 22.77 -6.11
CA GLU A 434 36.69 21.85 -5.18
C GLU A 434 36.73 22.36 -3.72
N ARG A 435 37.80 23.05 -3.29
CA ARG A 435 37.91 23.61 -1.93
C ARG A 435 37.31 25.01 -1.77
N GLY A 436 37.45 25.87 -2.77
CA GLY A 436 37.06 27.28 -2.76
C GLY A 436 35.58 27.49 -3.05
N ASN A 437 34.95 26.52 -3.71
CA ASN A 437 33.50 26.46 -3.87
C ASN A 437 32.82 25.56 -2.83
N SER A 438 33.58 25.00 -1.86
CA SER A 438 33.02 24.23 -0.76
C SER A 438 32.19 25.13 0.14
N ALA A 439 30.87 25.09 -0.01
CA ALA A 439 29.94 25.67 0.96
C ALA A 439 30.00 24.96 2.33
N GLY A 440 30.78 23.87 2.42
CA GLY A 440 31.02 23.02 3.57
C GLY A 440 31.08 21.55 3.17
N ARG A 441 31.62 20.70 4.04
CA ARG A 441 31.54 19.24 3.96
C ARG A 441 30.24 18.76 4.57
N PHE A 442 29.42 18.11 3.76
CA PHE A 442 28.11 17.62 4.18
C PHE A 442 28.11 16.08 4.18
N LEU A 443 28.05 15.47 5.37
CA LEU A 443 27.83 14.05 5.49
C LEU A 443 26.32 13.78 5.48
N ILE A 444 25.82 12.88 4.64
CA ILE A 444 24.41 12.50 4.66
C ILE A 444 24.23 10.99 4.79
N ALA A 445 23.27 10.56 5.60
CA ALA A 445 22.97 9.14 5.83
C ALA A 445 21.49 8.91 6.09
N THR A 446 20.95 7.79 5.60
CA THR A 446 19.65 7.30 6.05
C THR A 446 19.88 6.47 7.32
N VAL A 447 19.22 6.86 8.42
CA VAL A 447 19.51 6.34 9.76
C VAL A 447 19.14 4.86 9.91
N LYS A 448 19.67 4.23 10.97
CA LYS A 448 19.43 2.83 11.27
C LYS A 448 17.93 2.53 11.35
N GLY A 449 17.53 1.42 10.73
CA GLY A 449 16.13 1.00 10.67
C GLY A 449 15.36 1.61 9.50
N ASP A 450 15.99 2.48 8.69
CA ASP A 450 15.37 3.07 7.52
C ASP A 450 16.12 2.74 6.22
N VAL A 451 15.35 2.52 5.16
CA VAL A 451 15.82 2.18 3.80
C VAL A 451 15.47 3.25 2.77
N HIS A 452 14.64 4.22 3.15
CA HIS A 452 14.15 5.22 2.20
C HIS A 452 15.24 6.26 1.95
N ASP A 453 15.66 6.40 0.70
CA ASP A 453 16.82 7.17 0.30
C ASP A 453 16.55 8.20 -0.81
N ILE A 454 15.36 8.22 -1.40
CA ILE A 454 15.04 9.16 -2.49
C ILE A 454 15.24 10.61 -2.02
N GLY A 455 14.68 10.98 -0.87
CA GLY A 455 14.86 12.32 -0.30
C GLY A 455 16.33 12.64 -0.01
N LYS A 456 17.05 11.70 0.60
CA LYS A 456 18.50 11.79 0.84
C LYS A 456 19.27 12.04 -0.46
N ASN A 457 19.01 11.25 -1.49
CA ASN A 457 19.72 11.32 -2.77
C ASN A 457 19.44 12.67 -3.45
N ILE A 458 18.19 13.13 -3.44
CA ILE A 458 17.83 14.46 -3.96
C ILE A 458 18.59 15.55 -3.20
N VAL A 459 18.53 15.56 -1.86
CA VAL A 459 19.25 16.56 -1.04
C VAL A 459 20.75 16.50 -1.27
N GLY A 460 21.33 15.30 -1.36
CA GLY A 460 22.74 15.09 -1.64
C GLY A 460 23.16 15.69 -2.99
N VAL A 461 22.37 15.46 -4.04
CA VAL A 461 22.65 16.07 -5.35
C VAL A 461 22.44 17.58 -5.31
N VAL A 462 21.37 18.09 -4.68
CA VAL A 462 21.10 19.53 -4.52
C VAL A 462 22.27 20.23 -3.84
N LEU A 463 22.73 19.72 -2.70
CA LEU A 463 23.84 20.30 -1.96
C LEU A 463 25.13 20.25 -2.77
N ALA A 464 25.40 19.14 -3.46
CA ALA A 464 26.55 19.02 -4.34
C ALA A 464 26.51 20.02 -5.52
N CYS A 465 25.32 20.31 -6.08
CA CYS A 465 25.13 21.34 -7.11
C CYS A 465 25.27 22.77 -6.57
N ASN A 466 25.13 22.98 -5.25
CA ASN A 466 25.32 24.26 -4.58
C ASN A 466 26.68 24.37 -3.86
N GLY A 467 27.66 23.58 -4.31
CA GLY A 467 29.04 23.67 -3.85
C GLY A 467 29.37 22.89 -2.57
N PHE A 468 28.48 22.10 -1.98
CA PHE A 468 28.88 21.26 -0.83
C PHE A 468 29.71 20.03 -1.27
N GLU A 469 30.71 19.67 -0.47
CA GLU A 469 31.41 18.38 -0.58
C GLU A 469 30.56 17.31 0.12
N VAL A 470 29.71 16.61 -0.65
CA VAL A 470 28.74 15.65 -0.09
C VAL A 470 29.34 14.25 0.00
N THR A 471 29.34 13.68 1.20
CA THR A 471 29.65 12.26 1.44
C THR A 471 28.36 11.52 1.84
N ASP A 472 27.91 10.59 1.00
CA ASP A 472 26.73 9.77 1.26
C ASP A 472 27.12 8.42 1.87
N MET A 473 26.54 8.07 3.02
CA MET A 473 26.79 6.80 3.71
C MET A 473 25.82 5.68 3.34
N GLY A 474 24.83 5.96 2.49
CA GLY A 474 23.77 5.02 2.12
C GLY A 474 22.68 4.91 3.18
N VAL A 475 22.15 3.69 3.34
CA VAL A 475 20.97 3.41 4.18
C VAL A 475 21.26 2.51 5.36
N MET A 476 20.33 2.49 6.33
CA MET A 476 20.44 1.74 7.58
C MET A 476 21.74 1.99 8.37
N VAL A 477 22.21 3.24 8.40
CA VAL A 477 23.50 3.58 9.02
C VAL A 477 23.33 3.88 10.51
N SER A 478 24.09 3.19 11.36
CA SER A 478 24.06 3.40 12.82
C SER A 478 24.74 4.71 13.24
N CYS A 479 24.24 5.32 14.32
CA CYS A 479 24.81 6.53 14.94
C CYS A 479 26.34 6.52 15.05
N ASP A 480 26.92 5.46 15.64
CA ASP A 480 28.37 5.34 15.81
C ASP A 480 29.16 5.47 14.50
N LYS A 481 28.63 4.89 13.41
CA LYS A 481 29.28 4.94 12.09
C LYS A 481 29.18 6.33 11.49
N ILE A 482 28.02 6.98 11.64
CA ILE A 482 27.79 8.35 11.16
C ILE A 482 28.78 9.29 11.86
N LEU A 483 28.86 9.24 13.19
CA LEU A 483 29.75 10.11 13.96
C LEU A 483 31.23 9.81 13.71
N ALA A 484 31.61 8.54 13.57
CA ALA A 484 32.98 8.16 13.23
C ALA A 484 33.38 8.71 11.86
N ARG A 485 32.51 8.53 10.85
CA ARG A 485 32.77 9.02 9.49
C ARG A 485 32.79 10.54 9.44
N ALA A 486 31.89 11.23 10.16
CA ALA A 486 31.86 12.69 10.25
C ALA A 486 33.19 13.23 10.80
N LYS A 487 33.74 12.62 11.85
CA LYS A 487 35.06 12.98 12.39
C LYS A 487 36.20 12.69 11.41
N GLU A 488 36.15 11.55 10.74
CA GLU A 488 37.18 11.12 9.78
C GLU A 488 37.31 12.11 8.62
N ILE A 489 36.19 12.55 8.04
CA ILE A 489 36.19 13.48 6.91
C ILE A 489 36.20 14.96 7.34
N GLY A 490 36.06 15.23 8.64
CA GLY A 490 35.87 16.58 9.17
C GLY A 490 34.62 17.26 8.59
N ALA A 491 33.46 16.60 8.68
CA ALA A 491 32.19 17.12 8.18
C ALA A 491 31.77 18.38 8.94
N ASP A 492 31.35 19.41 8.21
CA ASP A 492 30.82 20.66 8.76
C ASP A 492 29.33 20.51 9.13
N VAL A 493 28.59 19.69 8.38
CA VAL A 493 27.18 19.40 8.61
C VAL A 493 26.91 17.91 8.47
N ILE A 494 26.05 17.37 9.34
CA ILE A 494 25.52 16.01 9.25
C ILE A 494 24.03 16.10 8.92
N GLY A 495 23.64 15.60 7.75
CA GLY A 495 22.27 15.40 7.35
C GLY A 495 21.80 13.98 7.67
N LEU A 496 20.65 13.88 8.32
CA LEU A 496 20.03 12.61 8.66
C LEU A 496 18.72 12.48 7.88
N SER A 497 18.51 11.32 7.25
CA SER A 497 17.29 10.99 6.53
C SER A 497 16.55 9.87 7.25
N GLY A 498 15.25 10.04 7.42
CA GLY A 498 14.32 9.06 7.97
C GLY A 498 12.91 9.37 7.50
N LEU A 499 12.16 8.34 7.11
CA LEU A 499 10.77 8.43 6.68
C LEU A 499 9.81 7.88 7.74
N ILE A 500 10.19 6.81 8.44
CA ILE A 500 9.30 6.13 9.38
C ILE A 500 9.49 6.66 10.81
N THR A 501 8.42 6.62 11.62
CA THR A 501 8.43 7.12 13.01
C THR A 501 9.59 6.57 13.87
N PRO A 502 9.95 5.26 13.82
CA PRO A 502 11.12 4.76 14.54
C PRO A 502 12.45 5.42 14.11
N SER A 503 12.57 5.82 12.85
CA SER A 503 13.74 6.52 12.32
C SER A 503 13.84 7.93 12.85
N LEU A 504 12.72 8.60 13.15
CA LEU A 504 12.76 9.92 13.79
C LEU A 504 13.40 9.83 15.18
N ASP A 505 13.08 8.80 15.97
CA ASP A 505 13.72 8.59 17.27
C ASP A 505 15.23 8.36 17.11
N GLU A 506 15.66 7.61 16.09
CA GLU A 506 17.07 7.43 15.77
C GLU A 506 17.72 8.75 15.31
N MET A 507 17.04 9.57 14.50
CA MET A 507 17.53 10.90 14.12
C MET A 507 17.72 11.80 15.35
N VAL A 508 16.78 11.78 16.29
CA VAL A 508 16.88 12.50 17.58
C VAL A 508 18.02 11.96 18.45
N HIS A 509 18.33 10.67 18.37
CA HIS A 509 19.43 10.08 19.11
C HIS A 509 20.81 10.48 18.56
N VAL A 510 20.92 10.66 17.24
CA VAL A 510 22.16 11.06 16.56
C VAL A 510 22.45 12.56 16.72
N ALA A 511 21.40 13.40 16.70
CA ALA A 511 21.48 14.85 16.91
C ALA A 511 21.77 15.21 18.37
#